data_AF-A0A3M2QLF7-F1
#
_entry.id   AF-A0A3M2QLF7-F1
#
_cell.length_a   1.000
_cell.length_b   1.000
_cell.length_c   1.000
_cell.angle_alpha   90.00
_cell.angle_beta   90.00
_cell.angle_gamma   90.00
#
_symmetry.space_group_name_H-M   'P 1'
#
loop_
_entity.id
_entity.type
_entity.pdbx_description
1 polymer ?
#
loop_
_entity_poly.entity_id
_entity_poly.type
_entity_poly.pdbx_seq_one_letter_code
_entity_poly.pdbx_strand_id
1 'polypeptide(L)'
;LSWKDSPSDWDLKELQALLIDSLCPHSVAFCLFIDGLDEVWPKDGVHNLHSLLNTILQKTMHIKLCVSSRREYLLEARLQKYPQLKMHELIANDLKEYATRTLGKALVYGHTGFGSINGMVSKIVSESDGVFLWVVLVSNSLSRGIRNGDSREELSQRLDSLPRDLEGLYQDMWLRQ
;
A
#
# COMPACT_ATOMS: atom_id res chain seq x y z
N LEU A 1 -1.79 20.57 38.91
CA LEU A 1 -1.74 19.91 37.60
C LEU A 1 -0.97 18.62 37.80
N SER A 2 -1.61 17.47 37.66
CA SER A 2 -0.91 16.19 37.65
C SER A 2 -0.02 16.14 36.42
N TRP A 3 1.27 15.86 36.62
CA TRP A 3 2.19 15.59 35.53
C TRP A 3 1.75 14.30 34.83
N LYS A 4 1.83 14.29 33.49
CA LYS A 4 1.48 13.14 32.66
C LYS A 4 2.71 12.76 31.85
N ASP A 5 3.35 11.68 32.25
CA ASP A 5 4.64 11.26 31.71
C ASP A 5 4.53 9.95 30.91
N SER A 6 3.39 9.26 30.99
CA SER A 6 3.07 8.04 30.26
C SER A 6 1.82 8.21 29.38
N PRO A 7 1.73 7.55 28.21
CA PRO A 7 0.50 7.52 27.39
C PRO A 7 -0.75 7.06 28.15
N SER A 8 -0.59 6.21 29.18
CA SER A 8 -1.69 5.75 30.04
C SER A 8 -2.28 6.82 30.95
N ASP A 9 -1.58 7.93 31.14
CA ASP A 9 -1.99 9.01 32.06
C ASP A 9 -3.00 9.95 31.41
N TRP A 10 -3.27 9.75 30.13
CA TRP A 10 -4.10 10.61 29.32
C TRP A 10 -5.47 10.00 29.09
N ASP A 11 -6.52 10.71 29.52
CA ASP A 11 -7.88 10.40 29.07
C ASP A 11 -8.04 10.78 27.59
N LEU A 12 -8.76 9.94 26.84
CA LEU A 12 -8.96 10.13 25.40
C LEU A 12 -9.65 11.47 25.09
N LYS A 13 -10.60 11.92 25.92
CA LYS A 13 -11.29 13.20 25.71
C LYS A 13 -10.35 14.37 25.94
N GLU A 14 -9.46 14.27 26.92
CA GLU A 14 -8.45 15.29 27.17
C GLU A 14 -7.45 15.40 26.01
N LEU A 15 -7.01 14.28 25.44
CA LEU A 15 -6.16 14.26 24.25
C LEU A 15 -6.86 14.87 23.03
N GLN A 16 -8.12 14.51 22.81
CA GLN A 16 -8.90 15.06 21.70
C GLN A 16 -9.10 16.58 21.85
N ALA A 17 -9.42 17.06 23.06
CA ALA A 17 -9.56 18.48 23.34
C ALA A 17 -8.24 19.23 23.07
N LEU A 18 -7.11 18.72 23.59
CA LEU A 18 -5.80 19.34 23.37
C LEU A 18 -5.39 19.35 21.91
N LEU A 19 -5.61 18.25 21.18
CA LEU A 19 -5.35 18.20 19.75
C LEU A 19 -6.16 19.28 19.02
N ILE A 20 -7.46 19.37 19.30
CA ILE A 20 -8.35 20.36 18.68
C ILE A 20 -7.89 21.78 19.01
N ASP A 21 -7.60 22.08 20.27
CA ASP A 21 -7.18 23.40 20.72
C ASP A 21 -5.83 23.81 20.08
N SER A 22 -4.91 22.85 19.94
CA SER A 22 -3.61 23.05 19.28
C SER A 22 -3.73 23.37 17.78
N LEU A 23 -4.82 22.92 17.14
CA LEU A 23 -5.10 23.14 15.72
C LEU A 23 -5.97 24.38 15.45
N CYS A 24 -6.41 25.09 16.49
CA CYS A 24 -7.21 26.32 16.41
C CYS A 24 -6.46 27.68 16.32
N PRO A 25 -5.13 27.81 16.20
CA PRO A 25 -4.51 29.11 15.96
C PRO A 25 -5.01 29.77 14.66
N HIS A 26 -5.53 31.00 14.76
CA HIS A 26 -6.23 31.68 13.66
C HIS A 26 -5.33 32.14 12.50
N SER A 27 -4.01 32.00 12.64
CA SER A 27 -3.02 32.54 11.69
C SER A 27 -2.19 31.47 10.97
N VAL A 28 -2.47 30.18 11.17
CA VAL A 28 -1.66 29.09 10.59
C VAL A 28 -2.56 28.08 9.91
N ALA A 29 -2.18 27.67 8.69
CA ALA A 29 -2.81 26.55 8.00
C ALA A 29 -2.11 25.23 8.34
N PHE A 30 -2.90 24.21 8.70
CA PHE A 30 -2.41 22.87 8.99
C PHE A 30 -2.75 21.91 7.86
N CYS A 31 -1.82 21.01 7.56
CA CYS A 31 -2.07 19.85 6.72
C CYS A 31 -1.61 18.61 7.48
N LEU A 32 -2.56 17.75 7.85
CA LEU A 32 -2.30 16.54 8.62
C LEU A 32 -2.32 15.34 7.68
N PHE A 33 -1.29 14.50 7.79
CA PHE A 33 -1.17 13.24 7.09
C PHE A 33 -1.30 12.11 8.10
N ILE A 34 -2.34 11.29 7.97
CA ILE A 34 -2.63 10.18 8.88
C ILE A 34 -2.55 8.88 8.10
N ASP A 35 -1.58 8.04 8.44
CA ASP A 35 -1.39 6.74 7.80
C ASP A 35 -2.03 5.61 8.59
N GLY A 36 -2.47 4.56 7.88
CA GLY A 36 -3.00 3.32 8.46
C GLY A 36 -4.29 3.46 9.26
N LEU A 37 -5.34 4.09 8.71
CA LEU A 37 -6.64 4.18 9.42
C LEU A 37 -7.28 2.81 9.71
N ASP A 38 -6.91 1.77 8.99
CA ASP A 38 -7.32 0.37 9.20
C ASP A 38 -6.69 -0.28 10.44
N GLU A 39 -5.63 0.30 10.99
CA GLU A 39 -4.92 -0.22 12.18
C GLU A 39 -5.59 0.21 13.51
N VAL A 40 -6.76 0.87 13.45
CA VAL A 40 -7.51 1.28 14.65
C VAL A 40 -8.01 0.05 15.39
N TRP A 41 -7.80 0.04 16.72
CA TRP A 41 -8.21 -1.07 17.55
C TRP A 41 -9.72 -1.34 17.40
N PRO A 42 -10.17 -2.60 17.22
CA PRO A 42 -11.57 -2.91 16.98
C PRO A 42 -12.54 -2.38 18.05
N LYS A 43 -12.05 -2.23 19.29
CA LYS A 43 -12.81 -1.70 20.43
C LYS A 43 -13.08 -0.20 20.35
N ASP A 44 -12.13 0.56 19.80
CA ASP A 44 -12.27 2.00 19.62
C ASP A 44 -13.09 2.28 18.36
N GLY A 45 -12.97 1.41 17.36
CA GLY A 45 -13.86 1.32 16.21
C GLY A 45 -13.74 2.49 15.23
N VAL A 46 -14.02 2.19 13.96
CA VAL A 46 -13.97 3.17 12.87
C VAL A 46 -14.90 4.37 13.11
N HIS A 47 -15.91 4.25 13.99
CA HIS A 47 -16.88 5.33 14.25
C HIS A 47 -16.25 6.49 15.02
N ASN A 48 -15.50 6.18 16.08
CA ASN A 48 -14.86 7.20 16.90
C ASN A 48 -13.77 7.92 16.10
N LEU A 49 -13.00 7.18 15.31
CA LEU A 49 -12.04 7.76 14.36
C LEU A 49 -12.74 8.73 13.39
N HIS A 50 -13.81 8.28 12.71
CA HIS A 50 -14.54 9.14 11.78
C HIS A 50 -15.15 10.37 12.46
N SER A 51 -15.65 10.24 13.69
CA SER A 51 -16.16 11.36 14.49
C SER A 51 -15.07 12.39 14.79
N LEU A 52 -13.87 11.92 15.18
CA LEU A 52 -12.71 12.76 15.41
C LEU A 52 -12.28 13.51 14.15
N LEU A 53 -12.16 12.82 13.00
CA LEU A 53 -11.78 13.44 11.73
C LEU A 53 -12.78 14.53 11.31
N ASN A 54 -14.09 14.27 11.44
CA ASN A 54 -15.10 15.30 11.16
C ASN A 54 -15.02 16.48 12.13
N THR A 55 -14.76 16.21 13.41
CA THR A 55 -14.60 17.26 14.42
C THR A 55 -13.43 18.16 14.06
N ILE A 56 -12.29 17.59 13.65
CA ILE A 56 -11.11 18.34 13.21
C ILE A 56 -11.45 19.21 11.98
N LEU A 57 -12.12 18.65 10.97
CA LEU A 57 -12.48 19.37 9.75
C LEU A 57 -13.49 20.51 9.99
N GLN A 58 -14.36 20.39 10.99
CA GLN A 58 -15.39 21.40 11.29
C GLN A 58 -14.86 22.59 12.10
N LYS A 59 -13.68 22.48 12.72
CA LYS A 59 -13.17 23.50 13.64
C LYS A 59 -12.68 24.76 12.93
N THR A 60 -12.07 24.62 11.76
CA THR A 60 -11.55 25.76 10.99
C THR A 60 -11.37 25.42 9.51
N MET A 61 -11.49 26.42 8.65
CA MET A 61 -11.23 26.31 7.21
C MET A 61 -9.73 26.17 6.88
N HIS A 62 -8.85 26.30 7.87
CA HIS A 62 -7.41 26.26 7.70
C HIS A 62 -6.79 24.87 7.89
N ILE A 63 -7.58 23.81 8.07
CA ILE A 63 -7.10 22.43 8.21
C ILE A 63 -7.39 21.62 6.95
N LYS A 64 -6.38 20.92 6.46
CA LYS A 64 -6.50 19.87 5.44
C LYS A 64 -6.13 18.52 6.05
N LEU A 65 -6.92 17.50 5.75
CA LEU A 65 -6.62 16.11 6.12
C LEU A 65 -6.30 15.30 4.86
N CYS A 66 -5.19 14.59 4.90
CA CYS A 66 -4.85 13.54 3.96
C CYS A 66 -4.72 12.25 4.76
N VAL A 67 -5.50 11.23 4.40
CA VAL A 67 -5.53 9.98 5.15
C VAL A 67 -5.30 8.80 4.21
N SER A 68 -4.58 7.78 4.69
CA SER A 68 -4.36 6.52 3.99
C SER A 68 -4.86 5.33 4.80
N SER A 69 -5.32 4.30 4.12
CA SER A 69 -5.76 3.03 4.71
C SER A 69 -5.71 1.91 3.68
N ARG A 70 -5.74 0.66 4.16
CA ARG A 70 -6.19 -0.47 3.34
C ARG A 70 -7.68 -0.34 3.00
N ARG A 71 -8.11 -1.13 2.02
CA ARG A 71 -9.51 -1.17 1.58
C ARG A 71 -10.34 -1.94 2.60
N GLU A 72 -11.00 -1.21 3.48
CA GLU A 72 -12.01 -1.76 4.37
C GLU A 72 -13.38 -1.18 4.04
N TYR A 73 -14.39 -2.04 3.98
CA TYR A 73 -15.76 -1.66 3.62
C TYR A 73 -16.28 -0.47 4.46
N LEU A 74 -16.02 -0.46 5.77
CA LEU A 74 -16.50 0.61 6.66
C LEU A 74 -15.79 1.94 6.44
N LEU A 75 -14.48 1.90 6.15
CA LEU A 75 -13.70 3.09 5.83
C LEU A 75 -14.11 3.65 4.46
N GLU A 76 -14.22 2.79 3.44
CA GLU A 76 -14.69 3.17 2.11
C GLU A 76 -16.08 3.82 2.18
N ALA A 77 -17.04 3.19 2.88
CA ALA A 77 -18.40 3.71 3.00
C ALA A 77 -18.48 5.08 3.68
N ARG A 78 -17.57 5.39 4.62
CA ARG A 78 -17.56 6.68 5.35
C ARG A 78 -16.77 7.77 4.67
N LEU A 79 -15.70 7.40 3.97
CA LEU A 79 -14.80 8.34 3.30
C LEU A 79 -15.16 8.56 1.82
N GLN A 80 -16.12 7.81 1.27
CA GLN A 80 -16.53 7.90 -0.14
C GLN A 80 -16.88 9.32 -0.63
N LYS A 81 -17.37 10.18 0.27
CA LYS A 81 -17.75 11.56 -0.06
C LYS A 81 -16.56 12.50 -0.29
N TYR A 82 -15.35 12.10 0.08
CA TYR A 82 -14.13 12.89 -0.06
C TYR A 82 -13.34 12.48 -1.31
N PRO A 83 -12.49 13.37 -1.86
CA PRO A 83 -11.56 13.02 -2.92
C PRO A 83 -10.66 11.85 -2.51
N GLN A 84 -10.48 10.89 -3.41
CA GLN A 84 -9.71 9.67 -3.14
C GLN A 84 -8.69 9.41 -4.22
N LEU A 85 -7.53 8.93 -3.80
CA LEU A 85 -6.49 8.40 -4.67
C LEU A 85 -6.43 6.89 -4.49
N LYS A 86 -6.94 6.16 -5.47
CA LYS A 86 -6.90 4.70 -5.49
C LYS A 86 -5.56 4.23 -6.03
N MET A 87 -4.60 4.01 -5.13
CA MET A 87 -3.22 3.70 -5.52
C MET A 87 -3.11 2.51 -6.48
N HIS A 88 -3.84 1.41 -6.25
CA HIS A 88 -3.82 0.24 -7.14
C HIS A 88 -4.30 0.51 -8.58
N GLU A 89 -5.17 1.52 -8.80
CA GLU A 89 -5.59 1.96 -10.15
C GLU A 89 -4.52 2.88 -10.77
N LEU A 90 -3.89 3.73 -9.96
CA LEU A 90 -2.94 4.75 -10.43
C LEU A 90 -1.58 4.17 -10.82
N ILE A 91 -1.13 3.10 -10.15
CA ILE A 91 0.23 2.56 -10.36
C ILE A 91 0.30 1.49 -11.46
N ALA A 92 -0.82 1.10 -12.08
CA ALA A 92 -0.84 -0.02 -13.04
C ALA A 92 0.16 0.14 -14.19
N ASN A 93 0.35 1.37 -14.68
CA ASN A 93 1.36 1.68 -15.70
C ASN A 93 2.79 1.53 -15.16
N ASP A 94 3.06 1.99 -13.93
CA ASP A 94 4.37 1.87 -13.29
C ASP A 94 4.73 0.41 -13.04
N LEU A 95 3.76 -0.41 -12.62
CA LEU A 95 3.94 -1.86 -12.46
C LEU A 95 4.31 -2.52 -13.79
N LYS A 96 3.60 -2.19 -14.86
CA LYS A 96 3.85 -2.69 -16.21
C LYS A 96 5.23 -2.27 -16.71
N GLU A 97 5.60 -1.00 -16.52
CA GLU A 97 6.89 -0.48 -16.92
C GLU A 97 8.02 -1.18 -16.15
N TYR A 98 7.88 -1.33 -14.82
CA TYR A 98 8.87 -2.02 -14.00
C TYR A 98 9.09 -3.46 -14.46
N ALA A 99 8.02 -4.24 -14.63
CA ALA A 99 8.09 -5.64 -15.07
C ALA A 99 8.70 -5.75 -16.47
N THR A 100 8.26 -4.91 -17.41
CA THR A 100 8.79 -4.88 -18.79
C THR A 100 10.28 -4.60 -18.80
N ARG A 101 10.71 -3.57 -18.05
CA ARG A 101 12.13 -3.17 -17.99
C ARG A 101 12.99 -4.27 -17.35
N THR A 102 12.48 -4.93 -16.30
CA THR A 102 13.21 -5.96 -15.57
C THR A 102 13.41 -7.22 -16.42
N LEU A 103 12.33 -7.71 -17.04
CA LEU A 103 12.40 -8.89 -17.91
C LEU A 103 13.15 -8.58 -19.21
N GLY A 104 12.95 -7.39 -19.79
CA GLY A 104 13.64 -6.96 -21.01
C GLY A 104 15.16 -6.91 -20.84
N LYS A 105 15.65 -6.40 -19.71
CA LYS A 105 17.10 -6.47 -19.39
C LYS A 105 17.60 -7.91 -19.32
N ALA A 106 16.84 -8.82 -18.72
CA ALA A 106 17.23 -10.22 -18.62
C ALA A 106 17.38 -10.88 -20.00
N LEU A 107 16.52 -10.52 -20.95
CA LEU A 107 16.57 -11.03 -22.33
C LEU A 107 17.77 -10.54 -23.12
N VAL A 108 18.23 -9.30 -22.91
CA VAL A 108 19.44 -8.78 -23.57
C VAL A 108 20.68 -9.62 -23.22
N TYR A 109 20.73 -10.12 -21.99
CA TYR A 109 21.82 -10.98 -21.51
C TYR A 109 21.48 -12.49 -21.58
N GLY A 110 20.25 -12.83 -21.97
CA GLY A 110 19.71 -14.18 -21.97
C GLY A 110 19.68 -14.82 -23.35
N HIS A 111 19.24 -16.07 -23.42
CA HIS A 111 19.21 -16.87 -24.64
C HIS A 111 18.40 -16.20 -25.77
N THR A 112 18.99 -16.14 -26.97
CA THR A 112 18.33 -15.70 -28.20
C THR A 112 17.22 -16.70 -28.58
N GLY A 113 15.96 -16.35 -28.35
CA GLY A 113 14.82 -17.21 -28.73
C GLY A 113 13.58 -17.15 -27.83
N PHE A 114 13.62 -16.43 -26.71
CA PHE A 114 12.55 -16.40 -25.71
C PHE A 114 11.19 -15.84 -26.20
N GLY A 115 11.20 -15.10 -27.31
CA GLY A 115 10.02 -14.45 -27.88
C GLY A 115 9.51 -13.28 -27.03
N SER A 116 8.21 -12.96 -27.16
CA SER A 116 7.60 -11.80 -26.47
C SER A 116 7.34 -12.07 -24.98
N ILE A 117 7.72 -11.12 -24.12
CA ILE A 117 7.46 -11.10 -22.67
C ILE A 117 6.13 -10.45 -22.29
N ASN A 118 5.40 -9.88 -23.25
CA ASN A 118 4.18 -9.11 -22.97
C ASN A 118 3.11 -9.92 -22.21
N GLY A 119 3.01 -11.23 -22.49
CA GLY A 119 2.11 -12.13 -21.78
C GLY A 119 2.48 -12.29 -20.30
N MET A 120 3.78 -12.49 -20.00
CA MET A 120 4.25 -12.58 -18.62
C MET A 120 4.09 -11.25 -17.88
N VAL A 121 4.44 -10.13 -18.53
CA VAL A 121 4.25 -8.79 -17.94
C VAL A 121 2.77 -8.56 -17.58
N SER A 122 1.86 -8.85 -18.51
CA SER A 122 0.42 -8.66 -18.28
C SER A 122 -0.07 -9.51 -17.11
N LYS A 123 0.40 -10.76 -17.04
CA LYS A 123 0.06 -11.67 -15.96
C LYS A 123 0.59 -11.21 -14.59
N ILE A 124 1.86 -10.78 -14.52
CA ILE A 124 2.47 -10.23 -13.32
C ILE A 124 1.66 -9.03 -12.81
N VAL A 125 1.29 -8.10 -13.70
CA VAL A 125 0.51 -6.93 -13.30
C VAL A 125 -0.88 -7.35 -12.79
N SER A 126 -1.56 -8.28 -13.47
CA SER A 126 -2.88 -8.73 -13.05
C SER A 126 -2.87 -9.51 -11.72
N GLU A 127 -1.84 -10.31 -11.45
CA GLU A 127 -1.75 -11.13 -10.24
C GLU A 127 -1.23 -10.35 -9.03
N SER A 128 -0.65 -9.17 -9.24
CA SER A 128 -0.14 -8.34 -8.16
C SER A 128 -1.21 -7.68 -7.30
N ASP A 129 -2.46 -7.61 -7.78
CA ASP A 129 -3.54 -6.84 -7.13
C ASP A 129 -3.14 -5.39 -6.75
N GLY A 130 -2.22 -4.79 -7.52
CA GLY A 130 -1.70 -3.45 -7.26
C GLY A 130 -0.59 -3.39 -6.20
N VAL A 131 -0.02 -4.52 -5.77
CA VAL A 131 1.08 -4.58 -4.80
C VAL A 131 2.42 -4.46 -5.54
N PHE A 132 3.01 -3.26 -5.49
CA PHE A 132 4.29 -2.97 -6.18
C PHE A 132 5.42 -3.91 -5.74
N LEU A 133 5.52 -4.20 -4.45
CA LEU A 133 6.55 -5.09 -3.92
C LEU A 133 6.44 -6.52 -4.49
N TRP A 134 5.22 -7.02 -4.68
CA TRP A 134 4.99 -8.32 -5.30
C TRP A 134 5.56 -8.34 -6.73
N VAL A 135 5.25 -7.31 -7.54
CA VAL A 135 5.79 -7.15 -8.90
C VAL A 135 7.32 -7.12 -8.91
N VAL A 136 7.93 -6.41 -7.96
CA VAL A 136 9.39 -6.36 -7.81
C VAL A 136 9.98 -7.75 -7.59
N LEU A 137 9.44 -8.48 -6.61
CA LEU A 137 9.94 -9.80 -6.23
C LEU A 137 9.76 -10.82 -7.35
N VAL A 138 8.57 -10.89 -7.95
CA VAL A 138 8.25 -11.82 -9.03
C VAL A 138 9.05 -11.52 -10.29
N SER A 139 9.11 -10.24 -10.72
CA SER A 139 9.90 -9.86 -11.90
C SER A 139 11.38 -10.19 -11.74
N ASN A 140 11.94 -9.99 -10.54
CA ASN A 140 13.32 -10.35 -10.25
C ASN A 140 13.53 -11.88 -10.22
N SER A 141 12.55 -12.64 -9.71
CA SER A 141 12.59 -14.11 -9.72
C SER A 141 12.61 -14.68 -11.14
N LEU A 142 11.73 -14.18 -12.01
CA LEU A 142 11.69 -14.57 -13.42
C LEU A 142 12.92 -14.09 -14.19
N SER A 143 13.40 -12.87 -13.92
CA SER A 143 14.66 -12.35 -14.49
C SER A 143 15.86 -13.25 -14.17
N ARG A 144 15.95 -13.78 -12.95
CA ARG A 144 16.99 -14.77 -12.58
C ARG A 144 16.84 -16.06 -13.38
N GLY A 145 15.63 -16.59 -13.51
CA GLY A 145 15.40 -17.80 -14.30
C GLY A 145 15.79 -17.63 -15.77
N ILE A 146 15.45 -16.50 -16.40
CA ILE A 146 15.88 -16.16 -17.78
C ILE A 146 17.40 -16.19 -17.90
N ARG A 147 18.11 -15.59 -16.93
CA ARG A 147 19.58 -15.57 -16.90
C ARG A 147 20.20 -16.95 -16.68
N ASN A 148 19.49 -17.84 -15.98
CA ASN A 148 19.93 -19.21 -15.74
C ASN A 148 19.60 -20.16 -16.90
N GLY A 149 18.87 -19.69 -17.92
CA GLY A 149 18.50 -20.49 -19.09
C GLY A 149 17.16 -21.23 -18.95
N ASP A 150 16.34 -20.90 -17.96
CA ASP A 150 15.00 -21.46 -17.81
C ASP A 150 14.18 -21.21 -19.10
N SER A 151 13.49 -22.24 -19.57
CA SER A 151 12.55 -22.19 -20.68
C SER A 151 11.34 -21.31 -20.36
N ARG A 152 10.60 -20.95 -21.42
CA ARG A 152 9.37 -20.16 -21.28
C ARG A 152 8.32 -20.90 -20.46
N GLU A 153 8.24 -22.22 -20.64
CA GLU A 153 7.32 -23.12 -19.97
C GLU A 153 7.64 -23.19 -18.47
N GLU A 154 8.91 -23.35 -18.10
CA GLU A 154 9.36 -23.35 -16.70
C GLU A 154 9.07 -22.01 -16.01
N LEU A 155 9.30 -20.90 -16.69
CA LEU A 155 9.00 -19.56 -16.17
C LEU A 155 7.50 -19.30 -16.03
N SER A 156 6.69 -19.81 -16.97
CA SER A 156 5.23 -19.74 -16.84
C SER A 156 4.75 -20.56 -15.65
N GLN A 157 5.21 -21.81 -15.52
CA GLN A 157 4.86 -22.68 -14.39
C GLN A 157 5.30 -22.09 -13.05
N ARG A 158 6.48 -21.47 -13.00
CA ARG A 158 6.93 -20.73 -11.82
C ARG A 158 5.98 -19.58 -11.51
N LEU A 159 5.57 -18.79 -12.50
CA LEU A 159 4.62 -17.69 -12.29
C LEU A 159 3.26 -18.21 -11.80
N ASP A 160 2.75 -19.30 -12.38
CA ASP A 160 1.50 -19.96 -11.97
C ASP A 160 1.51 -20.49 -10.53
N SER A 161 2.69 -20.84 -9.99
CA SER A 161 2.81 -21.42 -8.65
C SER A 161 3.06 -20.39 -7.54
N LEU A 162 3.30 -19.12 -7.88
CA LEU A 162 3.62 -18.10 -6.88
C LEU A 162 2.36 -17.67 -6.12
N PRO A 163 2.44 -17.57 -4.78
CA PRO A 163 1.36 -17.00 -3.98
C PRO A 163 1.11 -15.53 -4.36
N ARG A 164 -0.16 -15.11 -4.31
CA ARG A 164 -0.55 -13.72 -4.60
C ARG A 164 -0.33 -12.78 -3.42
N ASP A 165 -0.42 -13.29 -2.21
CA ASP A 165 -0.13 -12.52 -1.00
C ASP A 165 1.38 -12.49 -0.72
N LEU A 166 1.82 -11.40 -0.08
CA LEU A 166 3.24 -11.21 0.22
C LEU A 166 3.76 -12.23 1.23
N GLU A 167 2.95 -12.65 2.20
CA GLU A 167 3.37 -13.61 3.22
C GLU A 167 3.72 -14.96 2.61
N GLY A 168 2.81 -15.52 1.80
CA GLY A 168 3.04 -16.74 1.05
C GLY A 168 4.24 -16.60 0.09
N LEU A 169 4.38 -15.46 -0.58
CA LEU A 169 5.51 -15.20 -1.46
C LEU A 169 6.85 -15.23 -0.71
N TYR A 170 6.91 -14.63 0.49
CA TYR A 170 8.10 -14.71 1.35
C TYR A 170 8.39 -16.13 1.81
N GLN A 171 7.37 -16.89 2.20
CA GLN A 171 7.52 -18.30 2.59
C GLN A 171 8.08 -19.15 1.44
N ASP A 172 7.53 -18.99 0.23
CA ASP A 172 8.02 -19.67 -0.97
C ASP A 172 9.49 -19.32 -1.27
N MET A 173 9.85 -18.03 -1.18
CA MET A 173 11.24 -17.60 -1.38
C MET A 173 12.19 -18.16 -0.31
N TRP A 174 11.73 -18.28 0.94
CA TRP A 174 12.51 -18.83 2.04
C TRP A 174 12.78 -20.33 1.86
N LEU A 175 11.79 -21.10 1.42
CA LEU A 175 11.88 -22.55 1.23
C LEU A 175 12.75 -22.96 0.02
N ARG A 176 13.08 -22.02 -0.87
CA ARG A 176 13.92 -22.23 -2.06
C ARG A 176 15.40 -21.91 -1.83
N GLN A 177 15.80 -21.52 -0.61
CA GLN A 177 17.20 -21.39 -0.20
C GLN A 177 17.76 -22.74 0.26
#